data_AF-A0A932T6H3-F1
#
_entry.id   AF-A0A932T6H3-F1
#
_cell.length_a   1.000
_cell.length_b   1.000
_cell.length_c   1.000
_cell.angle_alpha   90.00
_cell.angle_beta   90.00
_cell.angle_gamma   90.00
#
_symmetry.space_group_name_H-M   'P 1'
#
loop_
_entity.id
_entity.type
_entity.pdbx_description
1 polymer ?
#
loop_
_entity_poly.entity_id
_entity_poly.type
_entity_poly.pdbx_seq_one_letter_code
_entity_poly.pdbx_strand_id
1 'polypeptide(L)'
;RNIQNTSGIQYRQLNAQEIEVLVRNRNTSDDWNKILVSTAFNPELVKNCKFYGLIRIGTLEPSYLEFRNLRMAVGLYNSTIISCDLGNNVCIDNVNYMAHYVIGNDVMIANVNELATTAAAKFGNGILKDGELEKSRIWMEICNENAGRQVIPFDGMLPGDAYLWSKYRDDDALLDKFKEFTEKKFDKQRGYYGKVGDRTVIKNCKIIKDVLIGSDAYLKGANKLKNLTINSDENRMSQIGEGCEVVNGIVGFGCRIFYGVKAVRFVLASHSQLKYGARLINSYLGNNSTISCCEVLNSLIFPGHEQHHNNSFLCASLVMGQSNIAAGATIGSNHNSRSPDGEIIAGRGFWPGLCISLKHNSKFASFTILAKGDYPVELNVPVPFSLVINDVSNNKLVVMPAYWFMYNMYALARNTWKYVDRDRRTEKIQHIEYDYLAPDTVNELFNSLKLLEELQPNEKGTATITGWENSSRVTDVIKVPQSVAIFKELIRYYGTIELLKNIQRNGLADFDAMKKTLSAK
;
A
#
# COMPACT_ATOMS: atom_id res chain seq x y z
N ARG A 1 -6.59 -25.64 -12.70
CA ARG A 1 -7.29 -25.10 -13.91
C ARG A 1 -8.82 -25.18 -13.82
N ASN A 2 -9.49 -26.35 -13.82
CA ASN A 2 -10.97 -26.41 -13.75
C ASN A 2 -11.56 -25.78 -12.47
N ILE A 3 -10.82 -25.85 -11.36
CA ILE A 3 -11.16 -25.17 -10.11
C ILE A 3 -11.11 -23.64 -10.26
N GLN A 4 -10.23 -23.12 -11.13
CA GLN A 4 -9.99 -21.67 -11.28
C GLN A 4 -10.84 -21.03 -12.38
N ASN A 5 -11.21 -21.78 -13.42
CA ASN A 5 -12.02 -21.28 -14.52
C ASN A 5 -13.50 -21.31 -14.11
N THR A 6 -14.06 -20.14 -13.85
CA THR A 6 -15.45 -19.95 -13.40
C THR A 6 -16.34 -19.34 -14.49
N SER A 7 -15.93 -19.39 -15.76
CA SER A 7 -16.65 -18.75 -16.87
C SER A 7 -18.03 -19.35 -17.17
N GLY A 8 -18.29 -20.59 -16.72
CA GLY A 8 -19.52 -21.33 -17.02
C GLY A 8 -19.65 -21.77 -18.49
N ILE A 9 -18.62 -21.51 -19.32
CA ILE A 9 -18.63 -21.85 -20.75
C ILE A 9 -18.59 -23.37 -20.91
N GLN A 10 -19.55 -23.89 -21.69
CA GLN A 10 -19.52 -25.27 -22.15
C GLN A 10 -18.62 -25.36 -23.38
N TYR A 11 -17.63 -26.25 -23.32
CA TYR A 11 -16.64 -26.41 -24.38
C TYR A 11 -16.89 -27.71 -25.14
N ARG A 12 -16.77 -27.64 -26.47
CA ARG A 12 -16.77 -28.78 -27.39
C ARG A 12 -15.46 -28.85 -28.16
N GLN A 13 -15.21 -29.98 -28.83
CA GLN A 13 -14.12 -30.09 -29.78
C GLN A 13 -14.40 -29.26 -31.04
N LEU A 14 -13.31 -28.90 -31.74
CA LEU A 14 -13.38 -28.33 -33.07
C LEU A 14 -13.96 -29.35 -34.06
N ASN A 15 -14.77 -28.88 -35.02
CA ASN A 15 -15.17 -29.68 -36.16
C ASN A 15 -14.16 -29.55 -37.32
N ALA A 16 -14.30 -30.41 -38.34
CA ALA A 16 -13.36 -30.44 -39.46
C ALA A 16 -13.29 -29.12 -40.25
N GLN A 17 -14.43 -28.44 -40.44
CA GLN A 17 -14.49 -27.15 -41.15
C GLN A 17 -13.78 -26.05 -40.35
N GLU A 18 -13.95 -26.02 -39.03
CA GLU A 18 -13.25 -25.07 -38.16
C GLU A 18 -11.73 -25.26 -38.20
N ILE A 19 -11.26 -26.52 -38.20
CA ILE A 19 -9.84 -26.83 -38.31
C ILE A 19 -9.28 -26.35 -39.66
N GLU A 20 -10.00 -26.60 -40.76
CA GLU A 20 -9.59 -26.14 -42.09
C GLU A 20 -9.45 -24.61 -42.16
N VAL A 21 -10.42 -23.87 -41.61
CA VAL A 21 -10.36 -22.40 -41.52
C VAL A 21 -9.17 -21.94 -40.68
N LEU A 22 -8.92 -22.58 -39.53
CA LEU A 22 -7.78 -22.25 -38.68
C LEU A 22 -6.45 -22.47 -39.40
N VAL A 23 -6.27 -23.60 -40.10
CA VAL A 23 -5.07 -23.89 -40.89
C VAL A 23 -4.90 -22.89 -42.04
N ARG A 24 -5.98 -22.59 -42.78
CA ARG A 24 -5.98 -21.58 -43.85
C ARG A 24 -5.58 -20.20 -43.34
N ASN A 25 -6.00 -19.85 -42.13
CA ASN A 25 -5.63 -18.62 -41.43
C ASN A 25 -4.22 -18.67 -40.81
N ARG A 26 -3.39 -19.64 -41.21
CA ARG A 26 -1.99 -19.83 -40.78
C ARG A 26 -1.82 -20.13 -39.29
N ASN A 27 -2.84 -20.71 -38.66
CA ASN A 27 -2.70 -21.20 -37.29
C ASN A 27 -2.05 -22.59 -37.29
N THR A 28 -1.29 -22.89 -36.24
CA THR A 28 -0.67 -24.20 -36.03
C THR A 28 -0.99 -24.71 -34.63
N SER A 29 -1.17 -26.01 -34.47
CA SER A 29 -1.35 -26.67 -33.17
C SER A 29 -0.48 -27.92 -33.08
N ASP A 30 0.00 -28.24 -31.88
CA ASP A 30 0.62 -29.55 -31.58
C ASP A 30 -0.41 -30.69 -31.62
N ASP A 31 -1.65 -30.42 -31.23
CA ASP A 31 -2.77 -31.37 -31.25
C ASP A 31 -4.12 -30.63 -31.24
N TRP A 32 -4.82 -30.64 -32.37
CA TRP A 32 -6.12 -29.96 -32.51
C TRP A 32 -7.20 -30.49 -31.57
N ASN A 33 -7.09 -31.74 -31.07
CA ASN A 33 -8.05 -32.30 -30.11
C ASN A 33 -7.96 -31.63 -28.73
N LYS A 34 -6.84 -30.93 -28.46
CA LYS A 34 -6.63 -30.15 -27.23
C LYS A 34 -7.13 -28.72 -27.36
N ILE A 35 -7.69 -28.32 -28.49
CA ILE A 35 -8.36 -27.02 -28.63
C ILE A 35 -9.86 -27.25 -28.49
N LEU A 36 -10.42 -26.69 -27.42
CA LEU A 36 -11.84 -26.74 -27.15
C LEU A 36 -12.45 -25.35 -27.28
N VAL A 37 -13.66 -25.28 -27.83
CA VAL A 37 -14.30 -24.02 -28.19
C VAL A 37 -15.73 -23.97 -27.69
N SER A 38 -16.24 -22.77 -27.45
CA SER A 38 -17.66 -22.55 -27.15
C SER A 38 -18.55 -22.89 -28.36
N THR A 39 -19.86 -23.01 -28.13
CA THR A 39 -20.84 -23.26 -29.21
C THR A 39 -20.82 -22.17 -30.27
N ALA A 40 -20.67 -20.90 -29.88
CA ALA A 40 -20.70 -19.73 -30.77
C ALA A 40 -19.29 -19.26 -31.18
N PHE A 41 -18.30 -20.16 -31.19
CA PHE A 41 -16.95 -19.85 -31.64
C PHE A 41 -16.90 -19.55 -33.15
N ASN A 42 -16.13 -18.54 -33.54
CA ASN A 42 -15.89 -18.18 -34.93
C ASN A 42 -14.40 -18.32 -35.31
N PRO A 43 -14.02 -19.33 -36.12
CA PRO A 43 -12.63 -19.57 -36.50
C PRO A 43 -12.04 -18.48 -37.44
N GLU A 44 -12.87 -17.67 -38.10
CA GLU A 44 -12.40 -16.60 -39.00
C GLU A 44 -11.70 -15.45 -38.24
N LEU A 45 -11.93 -15.36 -36.93
CA LEU A 45 -11.35 -14.36 -36.04
C LEU A 45 -10.04 -14.83 -35.38
N VAL A 46 -9.49 -15.96 -35.81
CA VAL A 46 -8.24 -16.52 -35.29
C VAL A 46 -7.24 -16.65 -36.42
N LYS A 47 -6.12 -15.91 -36.37
CA LYS A 47 -5.14 -15.84 -37.46
C LYS A 47 -3.70 -15.82 -36.97
N ASN A 48 -2.84 -16.59 -37.64
CA ASN A 48 -1.39 -16.61 -37.41
C ASN A 48 -1.00 -16.87 -35.94
N CYS A 49 -1.73 -17.76 -35.25
CA CYS A 49 -1.45 -18.17 -33.89
C CYS A 49 -0.80 -19.56 -33.81
N LYS A 50 0.01 -19.77 -32.77
CA LYS A 50 0.60 -21.08 -32.45
C LYS A 50 0.04 -21.58 -31.12
N PHE A 51 -0.64 -22.71 -31.15
CA PHE A 51 -1.31 -23.31 -30.00
C PHE A 51 -0.53 -24.53 -29.49
N TYR A 52 -0.31 -24.58 -28.17
CA TYR A 52 0.36 -25.71 -27.52
C TYR A 52 -0.39 -26.19 -26.27
N GLY A 53 -0.64 -27.49 -26.17
CA GLY A 53 -1.37 -28.08 -25.05
C GLY A 53 -2.84 -27.68 -25.03
N LEU A 54 -3.50 -27.81 -23.88
CA LEU A 54 -4.96 -27.62 -23.77
C LEU A 54 -5.35 -26.14 -23.87
N ILE A 55 -6.03 -25.73 -24.93
CA ILE A 55 -6.56 -24.37 -25.11
C ILE A 55 -8.08 -24.41 -25.05
N ARG A 56 -8.70 -23.48 -24.33
CA ARG A 56 -10.15 -23.34 -24.29
C ARG A 56 -10.55 -21.94 -24.67
N ILE A 57 -11.39 -21.79 -25.70
CA ILE A 57 -11.73 -20.49 -26.30
C ILE A 57 -13.24 -20.24 -26.17
N GLY A 58 -13.60 -19.08 -25.63
CA GLY A 58 -14.98 -18.62 -25.55
C GLY A 58 -15.59 -18.25 -26.90
N THR A 59 -16.69 -17.51 -26.86
CA THR A 59 -17.35 -16.94 -28.04
C THR A 59 -16.46 -15.85 -28.65
N LEU A 60 -16.41 -15.76 -29.98
CA LEU A 60 -15.74 -14.67 -30.69
C LEU A 60 -16.71 -14.07 -31.71
N GLU A 61 -17.23 -12.88 -31.43
CA GLU A 61 -18.14 -12.16 -32.32
C GLU A 61 -17.37 -11.19 -33.23
N PRO A 62 -17.84 -10.92 -34.46
CA PRO A 62 -17.20 -9.98 -35.39
C PRO A 62 -17.47 -8.52 -34.97
N SER A 63 -16.90 -8.12 -33.83
CA SER A 63 -16.99 -6.80 -33.23
C SER A 63 -15.59 -6.27 -32.87
N TYR A 64 -15.53 -5.07 -32.28
CA TYR A 64 -14.30 -4.52 -31.72
C TYR A 64 -14.55 -4.05 -30.29
N LEU A 65 -13.50 -4.10 -29.48
CA LEU A 65 -13.46 -3.46 -28.17
C LEU A 65 -12.76 -2.11 -28.28
N GLU A 66 -13.21 -1.15 -27.47
CA GLU A 66 -12.61 0.18 -27.40
C GLU A 66 -12.29 0.58 -25.96
N PHE A 67 -11.06 1.05 -25.73
CA PHE A 67 -10.66 1.64 -24.47
C PHE A 67 -9.72 2.83 -24.68
N ARG A 68 -10.15 4.04 -24.30
CA ARG A 68 -9.37 5.29 -24.43
C ARG A 68 -8.75 5.45 -25.83
N ASN A 69 -9.58 5.40 -26.87
CA ASN A 69 -9.21 5.49 -28.29
C ASN A 69 -8.34 4.33 -28.82
N LEU A 70 -8.05 3.29 -28.02
CA LEU A 70 -7.52 2.04 -28.53
C LEU A 70 -8.69 1.18 -29.00
N ARG A 71 -8.73 0.87 -30.30
CA ARG A 71 -9.69 -0.08 -30.87
C ARG A 71 -8.96 -1.35 -31.26
N MET A 72 -9.51 -2.50 -30.87
CA MET A 72 -9.00 -3.82 -31.25
C MET A 72 -10.15 -4.69 -31.71
N ALA A 73 -9.96 -5.39 -32.84
CA ALA A 73 -10.90 -6.40 -33.29
C ALA A 73 -10.91 -7.58 -32.31
N VAL A 74 -12.10 -8.11 -32.03
CA VAL A 74 -12.27 -9.35 -31.25
C VAL A 74 -11.65 -10.51 -32.01
N GLY A 75 -10.80 -11.28 -31.35
CA GLY A 75 -10.09 -12.41 -31.96
C GLY A 75 -8.69 -12.64 -31.40
N LEU A 76 -8.02 -13.65 -31.96
CA LEU A 76 -6.67 -14.07 -31.60
C LEU A 76 -5.76 -13.91 -32.82
N TYR A 77 -4.72 -13.10 -32.68
CA TYR A 77 -3.87 -12.69 -33.79
C TYR A 77 -2.39 -12.75 -33.41
N ASN A 78 -1.55 -13.26 -34.31
CA ASN A 78 -0.08 -13.14 -34.23
C ASN A 78 0.53 -13.55 -32.88
N SER A 79 0.03 -14.61 -32.26
CA SER A 79 0.33 -14.93 -30.85
C SER A 79 0.67 -16.39 -30.63
N THR A 80 1.57 -16.65 -29.69
CA THR A 80 1.84 -18.02 -29.18
C THR A 80 1.08 -18.23 -27.88
N ILE A 81 0.20 -19.22 -27.84
CA ILE A 81 -0.72 -19.46 -26.73
C ILE A 81 -0.55 -20.91 -26.24
N ILE A 82 -0.20 -21.06 -24.97
CA ILE A 82 0.18 -22.34 -24.36
C ILE A 82 -0.68 -22.62 -23.14
N SER A 83 -1.48 -23.68 -23.23
CA SER A 83 -2.29 -24.18 -22.13
C SER A 83 -3.13 -23.10 -21.42
N CYS A 84 -3.89 -22.27 -22.16
CA CYS A 84 -4.67 -21.13 -21.64
C CYS A 84 -6.19 -21.31 -21.75
N ASP A 85 -6.92 -20.66 -20.85
CA ASP A 85 -8.38 -20.43 -20.94
C ASP A 85 -8.66 -19.01 -21.37
N LEU A 86 -9.45 -18.83 -22.41
CA LEU A 86 -9.81 -17.54 -22.98
C LEU A 86 -11.32 -17.35 -22.89
N GLY A 87 -11.75 -16.25 -22.27
CA GLY A 87 -13.15 -15.88 -22.14
C GLY A 87 -13.79 -15.46 -23.46
N ASN A 88 -15.00 -14.90 -23.37
CA ASN A 88 -15.73 -14.40 -24.53
C ASN A 88 -15.14 -13.07 -25.01
N ASN A 89 -15.17 -12.87 -26.32
CA ASN A 89 -14.86 -11.61 -26.99
C ASN A 89 -13.52 -10.98 -26.60
N VAL A 90 -12.51 -11.80 -26.35
CA VAL A 90 -11.15 -11.33 -26.08
C VAL A 90 -10.49 -10.78 -27.35
N CYS A 91 -9.64 -9.76 -27.19
CA CYS A 91 -8.75 -9.24 -28.22
C CYS A 91 -7.31 -9.54 -27.83
N ILE A 92 -6.68 -10.54 -28.46
CA ILE A 92 -5.28 -10.90 -28.20
C ILE A 92 -4.49 -10.72 -29.49
N ASP A 93 -3.58 -9.75 -29.53
CA ASP A 93 -2.77 -9.47 -30.71
C ASP A 93 -1.30 -9.23 -30.35
N ASN A 94 -0.41 -9.83 -31.14
CA ASN A 94 1.04 -9.70 -31.00
C ASN A 94 1.53 -10.00 -29.57
N VAL A 95 1.07 -11.13 -29.01
CA VAL A 95 1.56 -11.67 -27.74
C VAL A 95 2.54 -12.79 -28.05
N ASN A 96 3.83 -12.47 -27.92
CA ASN A 96 4.91 -13.36 -28.37
C ASN A 96 4.90 -14.70 -27.63
N TYR A 97 4.58 -14.69 -26.34
CA TYR A 97 4.49 -15.87 -25.50
C TYR A 97 3.45 -15.70 -24.39
N MET A 98 2.34 -16.43 -24.46
CA MET A 98 1.32 -16.51 -23.42
C MET A 98 1.18 -17.95 -22.90
N ALA A 99 1.37 -18.19 -21.61
CA ALA A 99 1.33 -19.52 -21.03
C ALA A 99 0.66 -19.59 -19.65
N HIS A 100 -0.22 -20.57 -19.45
CA HIS A 100 -0.82 -20.90 -18.15
C HIS A 100 -1.62 -19.75 -17.52
N TYR A 101 -2.44 -19.08 -18.33
CA TYR A 101 -3.37 -18.03 -17.90
C TYR A 101 -4.83 -18.39 -18.11
N VAL A 102 -5.68 -17.89 -17.21
CA VAL A 102 -7.13 -17.77 -17.39
C VAL A 102 -7.44 -16.31 -17.67
N ILE A 103 -7.95 -16.04 -18.86
CA ILE A 103 -8.32 -14.71 -19.34
C ILE A 103 -9.85 -14.59 -19.29
N GLY A 104 -10.33 -13.51 -18.65
CA GLY A 104 -11.74 -13.17 -18.54
C GLY A 104 -12.37 -12.69 -19.85
N ASN A 105 -13.60 -12.21 -19.76
CA ASN A 105 -14.37 -11.71 -20.90
C ASN A 105 -13.95 -10.30 -21.27
N ASP A 106 -14.08 -9.96 -22.55
CA ASP A 106 -13.85 -8.60 -23.08
C ASP A 106 -12.46 -8.03 -22.74
N VAL A 107 -11.47 -8.90 -22.61
CA VAL A 107 -10.09 -8.53 -22.26
C VAL A 107 -9.32 -8.14 -23.52
N MET A 108 -8.57 -7.04 -23.44
CA MET A 108 -7.69 -6.57 -24.52
C MET A 108 -6.21 -6.76 -24.14
N ILE A 109 -5.45 -7.56 -24.89
CA ILE A 109 -4.01 -7.79 -24.69
C ILE A 109 -3.28 -7.54 -26.01
N ALA A 110 -2.41 -6.52 -26.03
CA ALA A 110 -1.64 -6.15 -27.22
C ALA A 110 -0.15 -5.98 -26.94
N ASN A 111 0.71 -6.45 -27.85
CA ASN A 111 2.16 -6.19 -27.83
C ASN A 111 2.79 -6.58 -26.47
N VAL A 112 2.65 -7.84 -26.10
CA VAL A 112 3.22 -8.38 -24.85
C VAL A 112 4.29 -9.41 -25.16
N ASN A 113 5.50 -9.26 -24.61
CA ASN A 113 6.58 -10.20 -24.91
C ASN A 113 6.42 -11.53 -24.15
N GLU A 114 6.15 -11.49 -22.84
CA GLU A 114 5.93 -12.68 -22.01
C GLU A 114 4.75 -12.46 -21.07
N LEU A 115 3.72 -13.31 -21.15
CA LEU A 115 2.62 -13.44 -20.19
C LEU A 115 2.55 -14.89 -19.70
N ALA A 116 3.29 -15.23 -18.65
CA ALA A 116 3.47 -16.62 -18.22
C ALA A 116 3.25 -16.85 -16.72
N THR A 117 2.75 -18.02 -16.34
CA THR A 117 2.65 -18.42 -14.92
C THR A 117 3.37 -19.73 -14.67
N THR A 118 4.12 -19.79 -13.57
CA THR A 118 4.89 -20.95 -13.14
C THR A 118 4.14 -21.77 -12.10
N ALA A 119 4.48 -23.06 -11.97
CA ALA A 119 3.80 -23.96 -11.04
C ALA A 119 4.00 -23.60 -9.55
N ALA A 120 4.99 -22.76 -9.22
CA ALA A 120 5.27 -22.29 -7.86
C ALA A 120 4.80 -20.84 -7.62
N ALA A 121 3.95 -20.30 -8.49
CA ALA A 121 3.43 -18.95 -8.34
C ALA A 121 2.71 -18.74 -6.99
N LYS A 122 3.00 -17.60 -6.36
CA LYS A 122 2.43 -17.17 -5.07
C LYS A 122 1.63 -15.87 -5.18
N PHE A 123 1.73 -15.22 -6.33
CA PHE A 123 1.03 -13.98 -6.68
C PHE A 123 1.24 -12.88 -5.63
N GLY A 124 2.48 -12.74 -5.15
CA GLY A 124 2.87 -11.72 -4.17
C GLY A 124 2.66 -12.10 -2.71
N ASN A 125 1.91 -13.17 -2.42
CA ASN A 125 1.72 -13.67 -1.06
C ASN A 125 2.99 -14.36 -0.54
N GLY A 126 3.34 -14.13 0.73
CA GLY A 126 4.51 -14.72 1.40
C GLY A 126 4.31 -16.16 1.89
N ILE A 127 3.44 -16.92 1.24
CA ILE A 127 3.16 -18.32 1.58
C ILE A 127 4.21 -19.28 0.99
N LEU A 128 4.19 -20.53 1.45
CA LEU A 128 4.95 -21.62 0.83
C LEU A 128 4.01 -22.57 0.11
N LYS A 129 4.49 -23.11 -1.01
CA LYS A 129 3.86 -24.20 -1.72
C LYS A 129 4.47 -25.55 -1.32
N ASP A 130 3.74 -26.64 -1.56
CA ASP A 130 4.18 -27.98 -1.17
C ASP A 130 5.57 -28.32 -1.75
N GLY A 131 6.47 -28.75 -0.87
CA GLY A 131 7.86 -29.08 -1.20
C GLY A 131 8.83 -27.89 -1.22
N GLU A 132 8.38 -26.66 -0.95
CA GLU A 132 9.28 -25.51 -0.78
C GLU A 132 9.88 -25.46 0.63
N LEU A 133 11.11 -24.94 0.70
CA LEU A 133 11.83 -24.72 1.95
C LEU A 133 11.53 -23.33 2.52
N GLU A 134 11.65 -23.14 3.83
CA GLU A 134 11.40 -21.85 4.49
C GLU A 134 12.25 -20.71 3.93
N LYS A 135 13.46 -20.99 3.45
CA LYS A 135 14.34 -20.00 2.79
C LYS A 135 13.74 -19.39 1.50
N SER A 136 12.74 -20.04 0.90
CA SER A 136 12.03 -19.57 -0.29
C SER A 136 10.82 -18.68 0.06
N ARG A 137 10.58 -18.45 1.36
CA ARG A 137 9.52 -17.56 1.82
C ARG A 137 9.87 -16.11 1.49
N ILE A 138 8.86 -15.39 1.03
CA ILE A 138 8.97 -13.95 0.83
C ILE A 138 8.51 -13.28 2.13
N TRP A 139 9.44 -12.61 2.77
CA TRP A 139 9.20 -11.74 3.91
C TRP A 139 9.20 -10.29 3.46
N MET A 140 8.42 -9.45 4.14
CA MET A 140 8.46 -8.00 3.98
C MET A 140 9.10 -7.41 5.22
N GLU A 141 10.31 -6.87 5.08
CA GLU A 141 11.17 -6.41 6.18
C GLU A 141 10.83 -4.97 6.59
N ILE A 142 9.63 -4.76 7.12
CA ILE A 142 9.19 -3.41 7.53
C ILE A 142 9.88 -2.92 8.81
N CYS A 143 9.92 -1.60 8.98
CA CYS A 143 10.42 -0.83 10.14
C CYS A 143 11.92 -0.99 10.48
N ASN A 144 12.58 -2.07 10.06
CA ASN A 144 13.95 -2.39 10.42
C ASN A 144 14.72 -2.95 9.22
N GLU A 145 15.95 -2.51 8.99
CA GLU A 145 16.78 -2.95 7.86
C GLU A 145 17.44 -4.31 8.08
N ASN A 146 17.59 -4.76 9.32
CA ASN A 146 18.14 -6.07 9.68
C ASN A 146 17.08 -7.19 9.72
N ALA A 147 15.91 -6.97 9.14
CA ALA A 147 14.79 -7.92 9.10
C ALA A 147 14.21 -8.34 10.48
N GLY A 148 14.63 -7.72 11.59
CA GLY A 148 14.13 -8.03 12.94
C GLY A 148 12.63 -7.80 13.11
N ARG A 149 12.01 -7.03 12.20
CA ARG A 149 10.59 -6.71 12.18
C ARG A 149 9.84 -7.22 10.95
N GLN A 150 10.35 -8.24 10.28
CA GLN A 150 9.74 -8.83 9.09
C GLN A 150 8.36 -9.45 9.31
N VAL A 151 7.48 -9.30 8.33
CA VAL A 151 6.11 -9.84 8.32
C VAL A 151 5.84 -10.59 7.02
N ILE A 152 4.88 -11.51 7.03
CA ILE A 152 4.47 -12.23 5.81
C ILE A 152 3.41 -11.40 5.08
N PRO A 153 3.68 -10.90 3.85
CA PRO A 153 2.67 -10.17 3.10
C PRO A 153 1.57 -11.11 2.60
N PHE A 154 0.32 -10.67 2.66
CA PHE A 154 -0.82 -11.41 2.12
C PHE A 154 -1.88 -10.47 1.55
N ASP A 155 -2.60 -10.94 0.53
CA ASP A 155 -3.67 -10.16 -0.09
C ASP A 155 -4.77 -9.83 0.93
N GLY A 156 -5.14 -8.55 1.01
CA GLY A 156 -6.05 -8.00 2.02
C GLY A 156 -5.41 -7.62 3.38
N MET A 157 -4.09 -7.61 3.50
CA MET A 157 -3.39 -7.16 4.72
C MET A 157 -3.67 -5.69 5.04
N LEU A 158 -4.11 -5.40 6.27
CA LEU A 158 -4.32 -4.05 6.80
C LEU A 158 -3.03 -3.51 7.44
N PRO A 159 -2.87 -2.16 7.55
CA PRO A 159 -1.72 -1.59 8.24
C PRO A 159 -1.67 -1.99 9.72
N GLY A 160 -2.84 -2.25 10.33
CA GLY A 160 -2.96 -2.78 11.69
C GLY A 160 -2.36 -4.17 11.83
N ASP A 161 -2.62 -5.07 10.88
CA ASP A 161 -2.05 -6.43 10.87
C ASP A 161 -0.52 -6.37 10.83
N ALA A 162 0.01 -5.53 9.93
CA ALA A 162 1.45 -5.31 9.80
C ALA A 162 2.07 -4.72 11.06
N TYR A 163 1.39 -3.77 11.70
CA TYR A 163 1.85 -3.13 12.93
C TYR A 163 1.87 -4.09 14.14
N LEU A 164 0.79 -4.84 14.34
CA LEU A 164 0.73 -5.83 15.42
C LEU A 164 1.84 -6.87 15.26
N TRP A 165 2.03 -7.38 14.05
CA TRP A 165 3.08 -8.35 13.76
C TRP A 165 4.49 -7.75 13.87
N SER A 166 4.71 -6.52 13.40
CA SER A 166 6.04 -5.89 13.46
C SER A 166 6.49 -5.48 14.86
N LYS A 167 5.55 -5.18 15.75
CA LYS A 167 5.82 -4.57 17.05
C LYS A 167 6.14 -5.57 18.16
N TYR A 168 5.30 -6.58 18.35
CA TYR A 168 5.36 -7.46 19.53
C TYR A 168 6.33 -8.62 19.32
N ARG A 169 7.63 -8.29 19.24
CA ARG A 169 8.68 -9.27 18.91
C ARG A 169 9.05 -10.22 20.03
N ASP A 170 8.67 -9.90 21.26
CA ASP A 170 8.93 -10.72 22.44
C ASP A 170 7.82 -11.77 22.70
N ASP A 171 6.77 -11.81 21.87
CA ASP A 171 5.64 -12.75 22.01
C ASP A 171 5.64 -13.78 20.87
N ASP A 172 6.49 -14.79 20.99
CA ASP A 172 6.64 -15.86 19.99
C ASP A 172 5.30 -16.57 19.69
N ALA A 173 4.46 -16.78 20.72
CA ALA A 173 3.17 -17.43 20.56
C ALA A 173 2.23 -16.63 19.66
N LEU A 174 2.18 -15.31 19.82
CA LEU A 174 1.42 -14.41 18.95
C LEU A 174 1.97 -14.42 17.51
N LEU A 175 3.29 -14.35 17.35
CA LEU A 175 3.94 -14.33 16.04
C LEU A 175 3.69 -15.63 15.25
N ASP A 176 3.77 -16.78 15.93
CA ASP A 176 3.46 -18.08 15.34
C ASP A 176 1.99 -18.17 14.91
N LYS A 177 1.07 -17.58 15.69
CA LYS A 177 -0.35 -17.52 15.32
C LYS A 177 -0.57 -16.66 14.07
N PHE A 178 0.10 -15.52 13.93
CA PHE A 178 0.02 -14.73 12.70
C PHE A 178 0.52 -15.50 11.47
N LYS A 179 1.62 -16.25 11.62
CA LYS A 179 2.12 -17.13 10.57
C LYS A 179 1.08 -18.20 10.20
N GLU A 180 0.52 -18.88 11.20
CA GLU A 180 -0.50 -19.92 11.03
C GLU A 180 -1.75 -19.38 10.32
N PHE A 181 -2.28 -18.23 10.75
CA PHE A 181 -3.46 -17.61 10.15
C PHE A 181 -3.22 -17.22 8.69
N THR A 182 -2.04 -16.67 8.40
CA THR A 182 -1.65 -16.29 7.05
C THR A 182 -1.55 -17.52 6.14
N GLU A 183 -0.95 -18.61 6.62
CA GLU A 183 -0.87 -19.85 5.84
C GLU A 183 -2.23 -20.51 5.64
N LYS A 184 -3.13 -20.45 6.63
CA LYS A 184 -4.48 -21.03 6.50
C LYS A 184 -5.36 -20.30 5.47
N LYS A 185 -5.06 -19.03 5.17
CA LYS A 185 -5.81 -18.24 4.19
C LYS A 185 -5.64 -18.74 2.75
N PHE A 186 -4.55 -19.45 2.45
CA PHE A 186 -4.23 -19.90 1.10
C PHE A 186 -3.82 -21.37 1.10
N ASP A 187 -4.26 -22.14 0.11
CA ASP A 187 -3.82 -23.52 0.00
C ASP A 187 -2.36 -23.61 -0.51
N LYS A 188 -1.74 -24.76 -0.22
CA LYS A 188 -0.34 -25.05 -0.55
C LYS A 188 -0.16 -25.72 -1.92
N GLN A 189 -1.24 -25.92 -2.68
CA GLN A 189 -1.18 -26.62 -3.96
C GLN A 189 -0.37 -25.83 -5.01
N ARG A 190 0.25 -26.57 -5.92
CA ARG A 190 1.04 -26.05 -7.04
C ARG A 190 0.23 -26.05 -8.33
N GLY A 191 0.73 -25.35 -9.34
CA GLY A 191 0.13 -25.36 -10.69
C GLY A 191 -1.09 -24.45 -10.83
N TYR A 192 -1.23 -23.44 -9.98
CA TYR A 192 -2.19 -22.36 -10.18
C TYR A 192 -1.85 -21.57 -11.44
N TYR A 193 -2.89 -21.24 -12.18
CA TYR A 193 -2.80 -20.36 -13.35
C TYR A 193 -2.85 -18.90 -12.91
N GLY A 194 -2.18 -18.04 -13.67
CA GLY A 194 -2.38 -16.60 -13.59
C GLY A 194 -3.78 -16.23 -14.07
N LYS A 195 -4.26 -15.06 -13.66
CA LYS A 195 -5.59 -14.58 -14.03
C LYS A 195 -5.54 -13.17 -14.56
N VAL A 196 -6.34 -12.91 -15.59
CA VAL A 196 -6.68 -11.57 -16.06
C VAL A 196 -8.20 -11.44 -16.00
N GLY A 197 -8.71 -10.59 -15.11
CA GLY A 197 -10.15 -10.40 -14.93
C GLY A 197 -10.80 -9.68 -16.11
N ASP A 198 -12.12 -9.73 -16.16
CA ASP A 198 -12.94 -9.18 -17.25
C ASP A 198 -12.62 -7.70 -17.54
N ARG A 199 -12.79 -7.28 -18.81
CA ARG A 199 -12.64 -5.90 -19.28
C ARG A 199 -11.26 -5.26 -19.00
N THR A 200 -10.27 -6.08 -18.63
CA THR A 200 -8.90 -5.63 -18.37
C THR A 200 -8.20 -5.30 -19.69
N VAL A 201 -7.37 -4.25 -19.66
CA VAL A 201 -6.59 -3.79 -20.82
C VAL A 201 -5.11 -3.85 -20.49
N ILE A 202 -4.37 -4.66 -21.24
CA ILE A 202 -2.92 -4.83 -21.16
C ILE A 202 -2.31 -4.47 -22.50
N LYS A 203 -1.41 -3.47 -22.53
CA LYS A 203 -0.74 -3.12 -23.78
C LYS A 203 0.72 -2.73 -23.62
N ASN A 204 1.53 -3.08 -24.61
CA ASN A 204 2.94 -2.69 -24.73
C ASN A 204 3.77 -3.06 -23.48
N CYS A 205 3.41 -4.16 -22.80
CA CYS A 205 4.13 -4.61 -21.61
C CYS A 205 5.21 -5.62 -22.01
N LYS A 206 6.37 -5.61 -21.37
CA LYS A 206 7.42 -6.58 -21.70
C LYS A 206 7.16 -7.92 -20.99
N ILE A 207 7.26 -7.95 -19.67
CA ILE A 207 7.16 -9.20 -18.90
C ILE A 207 6.04 -9.09 -17.85
N ILE A 208 5.09 -10.02 -17.89
CA ILE A 208 4.07 -10.24 -16.87
C ILE A 208 4.14 -11.71 -16.45
N LYS A 209 4.63 -11.97 -15.24
CA LYS A 209 4.94 -13.32 -14.78
C LYS A 209 4.40 -13.62 -13.39
N ASP A 210 3.66 -14.71 -13.23
CA ASP A 210 3.05 -15.09 -11.94
C ASP A 210 2.16 -13.98 -11.35
N VAL A 211 1.20 -13.47 -12.13
CA VAL A 211 0.35 -12.33 -11.71
C VAL A 211 -1.13 -12.69 -11.72
N LEU A 212 -1.84 -12.26 -10.66
CA LEU A 212 -3.30 -12.16 -10.65
C LEU A 212 -3.70 -10.71 -10.91
N ILE A 213 -4.55 -10.49 -11.89
CA ILE A 213 -5.05 -9.17 -12.29
C ILE A 213 -6.57 -9.20 -12.15
N GLY A 214 -7.13 -8.32 -11.32
CA GLY A 214 -8.57 -8.11 -11.17
C GLY A 214 -9.22 -7.55 -12.42
N SER A 215 -10.55 -7.40 -12.43
CA SER A 215 -11.27 -6.88 -13.59
C SER A 215 -11.01 -5.38 -13.78
N ASP A 216 -11.24 -4.89 -15.00
CA ASP A 216 -11.18 -3.48 -15.36
C ASP A 216 -9.79 -2.84 -15.14
N ALA A 217 -8.75 -3.64 -14.90
CA ALA A 217 -7.40 -3.12 -14.68
C ALA A 217 -6.82 -2.53 -15.97
N TYR A 218 -5.90 -1.58 -15.83
CA TYR A 218 -5.21 -0.99 -16.97
C TYR A 218 -3.70 -1.02 -16.81
N LEU A 219 -3.05 -1.86 -17.61
CA LEU A 219 -1.60 -2.04 -17.62
C LEU A 219 -1.03 -1.57 -18.96
N LYS A 220 -0.15 -0.56 -18.93
CA LYS A 220 0.45 0.01 -20.15
C LYS A 220 1.94 0.20 -19.97
N GLY A 221 2.75 -0.38 -20.85
CA GLY A 221 4.17 -0.04 -20.94
C GLY A 221 5.04 -0.53 -19.79
N ALA A 222 4.55 -1.46 -18.96
CA ALA A 222 5.32 -1.97 -17.84
C ALA A 222 6.52 -2.81 -18.34
N ASN A 223 7.69 -2.59 -17.74
CA ASN A 223 8.90 -3.35 -18.09
C ASN A 223 8.86 -4.74 -17.46
N LYS A 224 8.43 -4.84 -16.21
CA LYS A 224 8.37 -6.12 -15.49
C LYS A 224 7.34 -6.08 -14.39
N LEU A 225 6.35 -6.97 -14.47
CA LEU A 225 5.40 -7.28 -13.40
C LEU A 225 5.61 -8.74 -13.02
N LYS A 226 6.08 -9.02 -11.80
CA LYS A 226 6.40 -10.38 -11.40
C LYS A 226 5.92 -10.73 -10.00
N ASN A 227 5.23 -11.86 -9.86
CA ASN A 227 4.75 -12.38 -8.58
C ASN A 227 3.91 -11.33 -7.84
N LEU A 228 2.77 -10.96 -8.44
CA LEU A 228 1.92 -9.87 -7.96
C LEU A 228 0.45 -10.30 -7.84
N THR A 229 -0.26 -9.69 -6.90
CA THR A 229 -1.72 -9.57 -6.94
C THR A 229 -2.05 -8.11 -7.23
N ILE A 230 -2.82 -7.85 -8.28
CA ILE A 230 -3.28 -6.52 -8.68
C ILE A 230 -4.79 -6.50 -8.56
N ASN A 231 -5.29 -5.98 -7.43
CA ASN A 231 -6.72 -5.85 -7.17
C ASN A 231 -7.31 -4.69 -7.96
N SER A 232 -8.39 -4.96 -8.66
CA SER A 232 -9.08 -4.01 -9.54
C SER A 232 -10.51 -4.49 -9.77
N ASP A 233 -11.43 -3.55 -9.90
CA ASP A 233 -12.80 -3.76 -10.35
C ASP A 233 -13.34 -2.51 -11.06
N GLU A 234 -14.58 -2.59 -11.56
CA GLU A 234 -15.26 -1.52 -12.30
C GLU A 234 -15.27 -0.17 -11.57
N ASN A 235 -15.40 -0.19 -10.24
CA ASN A 235 -15.55 1.00 -9.40
C ASN A 235 -14.18 1.50 -8.89
N ARG A 236 -13.19 0.60 -8.85
CA ARG A 236 -11.87 0.82 -8.24
C ARG A 236 -10.75 0.31 -9.15
N MET A 237 -10.72 0.81 -10.39
CA MET A 237 -9.69 0.46 -11.38
C MET A 237 -8.27 0.77 -10.88
N SER A 238 -7.43 -0.27 -10.84
CA SER A 238 -5.98 -0.13 -10.62
C SER A 238 -5.23 0.03 -11.94
N GLN A 239 -4.18 0.85 -11.93
CA GLN A 239 -3.42 1.19 -13.14
C GLN A 239 -1.91 1.09 -12.90
N ILE A 240 -1.20 0.44 -13.84
CA ILE A 240 0.26 0.42 -13.88
C ILE A 240 0.74 0.90 -15.24
N GLY A 241 1.54 1.96 -15.23
CA GLY A 241 2.02 2.65 -16.41
C GLY A 241 3.46 2.33 -16.81
N GLU A 242 3.98 3.21 -17.64
CA GLU A 242 5.18 2.98 -18.43
C GLU A 242 6.44 2.90 -17.58
N GLY A 243 7.35 2.00 -17.97
CA GLY A 243 8.68 1.86 -17.38
C GLY A 243 8.71 1.20 -15.99
N CYS A 244 7.56 0.81 -15.44
CA CYS A 244 7.50 0.28 -14.08
C CYS A 244 8.11 -1.13 -13.97
N GLU A 245 8.80 -1.37 -12.85
CA GLU A 245 9.38 -2.66 -12.44
C GLU A 245 8.83 -3.01 -11.05
N VAL A 246 7.86 -3.91 -11.00
CA VAL A 246 7.07 -4.22 -9.80
C VAL A 246 7.16 -5.72 -9.51
N VAL A 247 7.72 -6.10 -8.36
CA VAL A 247 8.07 -7.49 -8.06
C VAL A 247 7.72 -7.87 -6.62
N ASN A 248 7.12 -9.05 -6.42
CA ASN A 248 6.78 -9.59 -5.09
C ASN A 248 5.92 -8.63 -4.27
N GLY A 249 4.66 -8.45 -4.61
CA GLY A 249 3.83 -7.50 -3.86
C GLY A 249 2.36 -7.57 -4.16
N ILE A 250 1.60 -6.84 -3.36
CA ILE A 250 0.15 -6.73 -3.44
C ILE A 250 -0.20 -5.28 -3.74
N VAL A 251 -0.97 -5.09 -4.79
CA VAL A 251 -1.53 -3.79 -5.19
C VAL A 251 -3.02 -3.82 -4.87
N GLY A 252 -3.44 -3.01 -3.89
CA GLY A 252 -4.83 -2.86 -3.51
C GLY A 252 -5.68 -2.17 -4.58
N PHE A 253 -6.98 -2.04 -4.31
CA PHE A 253 -7.93 -1.47 -5.25
C PHE A 253 -7.69 0.02 -5.52
N GLY A 254 -7.96 0.48 -6.74
CA GLY A 254 -7.86 1.89 -7.11
C GLY A 254 -6.43 2.48 -7.11
N CYS A 255 -5.40 1.64 -7.08
CA CYS A 255 -4.01 2.08 -7.00
C CYS A 255 -3.48 2.61 -8.34
N ARG A 256 -2.48 3.50 -8.29
CA ARG A 256 -1.84 4.06 -9.48
C ARG A 256 -0.32 4.01 -9.37
N ILE A 257 0.34 3.27 -10.26
CA ILE A 257 1.79 3.10 -10.31
C ILE A 257 2.29 3.57 -11.67
N PHE A 258 3.01 4.69 -11.76
CA PHE A 258 3.35 5.31 -13.05
C PHE A 258 4.77 5.87 -13.11
N TYR A 259 5.24 6.06 -14.35
CA TYR A 259 6.44 6.83 -14.66
C TYR A 259 7.71 6.21 -14.05
N GLY A 260 8.00 4.95 -14.37
CA GLY A 260 9.29 4.33 -14.03
C GLY A 260 9.46 3.90 -12.57
N VAL A 261 8.36 3.70 -11.84
CA VAL A 261 8.41 3.23 -10.44
C VAL A 261 9.11 1.88 -10.32
N LYS A 262 9.86 1.71 -9.23
CA LYS A 262 10.47 0.44 -8.82
C LYS A 262 9.90 0.02 -7.47
N ALA A 263 9.21 -1.12 -7.42
CA ALA A 263 8.64 -1.62 -6.17
C ALA A 263 8.97 -3.10 -5.95
N VAL A 264 9.49 -3.44 -4.77
CA VAL A 264 9.95 -4.80 -4.44
C VAL A 264 9.55 -5.16 -3.01
N ARG A 265 8.88 -6.31 -2.81
CA ARG A 265 8.44 -6.78 -1.47
C ARG A 265 7.61 -5.71 -0.76
N PHE A 266 6.40 -5.49 -1.24
CA PHE A 266 5.59 -4.37 -0.80
C PHE A 266 4.10 -4.70 -0.72
N VAL A 267 3.37 -3.88 0.03
CA VAL A 267 1.91 -3.80 -0.01
C VAL A 267 1.49 -2.36 -0.26
N LEU A 268 0.70 -2.13 -1.30
CA LEU A 268 -0.02 -0.86 -1.50
C LEU A 268 -1.48 -1.06 -1.09
N ALA A 269 -1.92 -0.33 -0.06
CA ALA A 269 -3.32 -0.29 0.32
C ALA A 269 -4.15 0.54 -0.68
N SER A 270 -5.47 0.49 -0.54
CA SER A 270 -6.41 1.03 -1.53
C SER A 270 -6.21 2.52 -1.79
N HIS A 271 -6.33 2.89 -3.07
CA HIS A 271 -6.20 4.25 -3.59
C HIS A 271 -4.84 4.92 -3.32
N SER A 272 -3.79 4.13 -3.08
CA SER A 272 -2.42 4.62 -2.95
C SER A 272 -1.74 4.79 -4.31
N GLN A 273 -0.76 5.68 -4.35
CA GLN A 273 -0.12 6.12 -5.59
C GLN A 273 1.40 6.13 -5.47
N LEU A 274 2.07 5.53 -6.47
CA LEU A 274 3.51 5.63 -6.69
C LEU A 274 3.77 6.29 -8.04
N LYS A 275 4.63 7.30 -8.08
CA LYS A 275 4.87 8.06 -9.32
C LYS A 275 6.33 8.47 -9.49
N TYR A 276 6.68 8.80 -10.74
CA TYR A 276 7.88 9.55 -11.12
C TYR A 276 9.18 8.93 -10.57
N GLY A 277 9.37 7.63 -10.79
CA GLY A 277 10.58 6.93 -10.38
C GLY A 277 10.68 6.59 -8.90
N ALA A 278 9.60 6.75 -8.12
CA ALA A 278 9.59 6.37 -6.71
C ALA A 278 10.04 4.91 -6.52
N ARG A 279 10.82 4.68 -5.47
CA ARG A 279 11.29 3.37 -5.03
C ARG A 279 10.60 2.98 -3.74
N LEU A 280 9.90 1.85 -3.75
CA LEU A 280 9.23 1.30 -2.57
C LEU A 280 9.73 -0.13 -2.33
N ILE A 281 10.56 -0.31 -1.32
CA ILE A 281 11.23 -1.61 -1.05
C ILE A 281 10.94 -2.04 0.38
N ASN A 282 10.57 -3.31 0.59
CA ASN A 282 10.31 -3.85 1.93
C ASN A 282 9.31 -3.00 2.74
N SER A 283 8.26 -2.48 2.10
CA SER A 283 7.45 -1.41 2.68
C SER A 283 5.96 -1.57 2.47
N TYR A 284 5.19 -1.08 3.44
CA TYR A 284 3.74 -1.00 3.40
C TYR A 284 3.30 0.47 3.25
N LEU A 285 2.51 0.78 2.23
CA LEU A 285 1.95 2.12 2.00
C LEU A 285 0.43 2.12 2.22
N GLY A 286 0.00 2.74 3.31
CA GLY A 286 -1.39 2.80 3.74
C GLY A 286 -2.32 3.60 2.81
N ASN A 287 -3.62 3.44 3.01
CA ASN A 287 -4.66 3.94 2.10
C ASN A 287 -4.53 5.44 1.78
N ASN A 288 -4.93 5.81 0.57
CA ASN A 288 -4.96 7.22 0.11
C ASN A 288 -3.61 7.94 0.25
N SER A 289 -2.50 7.21 0.19
CA SER A 289 -1.16 7.79 0.32
C SER A 289 -0.52 7.97 -1.04
N THR A 290 0.35 8.97 -1.18
CA THR A 290 1.06 9.25 -2.42
C THR A 290 2.55 9.43 -2.18
N ILE A 291 3.35 8.68 -2.92
CA ILE A 291 4.81 8.85 -3.01
C ILE A 291 5.20 9.15 -4.45
N SER A 292 5.94 10.24 -4.65
CA SER A 292 6.50 10.64 -5.96
C SER A 292 7.98 10.91 -5.83
N CYS A 293 8.80 10.43 -6.77
CA CYS A 293 10.23 10.76 -6.91
C CYS A 293 11.15 10.34 -5.75
N CYS A 294 10.68 9.58 -4.75
CA CYS A 294 11.44 9.35 -3.51
C CYS A 294 11.88 7.91 -3.33
N GLU A 295 12.75 7.71 -2.35
CA GLU A 295 13.21 6.39 -1.92
C GLU A 295 12.66 6.06 -0.52
N VAL A 296 11.89 4.98 -0.45
CA VAL A 296 11.26 4.46 0.77
C VAL A 296 11.64 3.00 0.94
N LEU A 297 12.34 2.70 2.03
CA LEU A 297 12.83 1.36 2.36
C LEU A 297 12.36 0.95 3.76
N ASN A 298 12.07 -0.33 3.93
CA ASN A 298 11.85 -0.97 5.22
C ASN A 298 10.91 -0.14 6.13
N SER A 299 9.78 0.32 5.58
CA SER A 299 8.90 1.29 6.24
C SER A 299 7.45 0.81 6.31
N LEU A 300 6.82 1.04 7.46
CA LEU A 300 5.38 0.84 7.66
C LEU A 300 4.71 2.21 7.75
N ILE A 301 3.91 2.54 6.73
CA ILE A 301 3.29 3.84 6.58
C ILE A 301 1.77 3.67 6.65
N PHE A 302 1.15 4.32 7.62
CA PHE A 302 -0.30 4.36 7.79
C PHE A 302 -0.96 5.36 6.83
N PRO A 303 -2.30 5.35 6.70
CA PRO A 303 -3.03 6.11 5.69
C PRO A 303 -2.77 7.63 5.66
N GLY A 304 -2.96 8.24 4.48
CA GLY A 304 -2.87 9.69 4.29
C GLY A 304 -1.45 10.25 4.31
N HIS A 305 -0.46 9.47 3.88
CA HIS A 305 0.93 9.90 3.76
C HIS A 305 1.18 10.63 2.44
N GLU A 306 1.90 11.76 2.51
CA GLU A 306 2.27 12.55 1.34
C GLU A 306 3.78 12.79 1.29
N GLN A 307 4.40 12.41 0.17
CA GLN A 307 5.82 12.61 -0.10
C GLN A 307 6.02 12.81 -1.61
N HIS A 308 6.40 14.01 -2.04
CA HIS A 308 6.36 14.38 -3.47
C HIS A 308 7.68 14.87 -4.08
N HIS A 309 8.73 15.01 -3.27
CA HIS A 309 9.95 15.72 -3.65
C HIS A 309 11.12 14.76 -3.87
N ASN A 310 11.81 14.90 -5.00
CA ASN A 310 12.82 13.96 -5.50
C ASN A 310 14.00 13.61 -4.57
N ASN A 311 14.19 14.36 -3.49
CA ASN A 311 15.38 14.31 -2.64
C ASN A 311 15.07 13.96 -1.18
N SER A 312 14.03 13.16 -0.93
CA SER A 312 13.72 12.68 0.43
C SER A 312 13.89 11.16 0.57
N PHE A 313 14.42 10.74 1.72
CA PHE A 313 14.64 9.35 2.11
C PHE A 313 13.83 9.03 3.36
N LEU A 314 13.09 7.92 3.30
CA LEU A 314 12.37 7.37 4.43
C LEU A 314 12.73 5.89 4.59
N CYS A 315 13.63 5.60 5.52
CA CYS A 315 14.16 4.28 5.79
C CYS A 315 13.82 3.86 7.22
N ALA A 316 13.73 2.55 7.49
CA ALA A 316 13.60 1.99 8.84
C ALA A 316 12.59 2.72 9.74
N SER A 317 11.39 2.98 9.20
CA SER A 317 10.44 3.91 9.83
C SER A 317 9.05 3.31 10.01
N LEU A 318 8.46 3.57 11.17
CA LEU A 318 7.02 3.49 11.40
C LEU A 318 6.46 4.91 11.41
N VAL A 319 5.57 5.21 10.45
CA VAL A 319 4.88 6.51 10.37
C VAL A 319 3.38 6.29 10.46
N MET A 320 2.76 6.76 11.54
CA MET A 320 1.34 6.50 11.87
C MET A 320 0.34 7.36 11.06
N GLY A 321 0.71 7.76 9.84
CA GLY A 321 -0.20 8.33 8.85
C GLY A 321 -0.37 9.84 8.98
N GLN A 322 -1.21 10.42 8.13
CA GLN A 322 -1.42 11.87 8.01
C GLN A 322 -0.12 12.70 7.93
N SER A 323 0.97 12.08 7.49
CA SER A 323 2.30 12.67 7.53
C SER A 323 2.64 13.38 6.24
N ASN A 324 3.51 14.37 6.32
CA ASN A 324 4.03 15.08 5.15
C ASN A 324 5.55 15.13 5.21
N ILE A 325 6.21 14.47 4.24
CA ILE A 325 7.68 14.44 4.19
C ILE A 325 8.17 15.51 3.22
N ALA A 326 8.84 16.53 3.77
CA ALA A 326 9.35 17.65 3.00
C ALA A 326 10.59 17.28 2.15
N ALA A 327 10.91 18.13 1.18
CA ALA A 327 12.11 17.99 0.36
C ALA A 327 13.40 17.98 1.19
N GLY A 328 14.35 17.14 0.80
CA GLY A 328 15.66 17.03 1.47
C GLY A 328 15.63 16.28 2.80
N ALA A 329 14.47 15.83 3.28
CA ALA A 329 14.38 15.09 4.54
C ALA A 329 15.07 13.72 4.41
N THR A 330 16.00 13.42 5.31
CA THR A 330 16.70 12.14 5.40
C THR A 330 16.34 11.49 6.73
N ILE A 331 15.46 10.48 6.70
CA ILE A 331 14.84 9.90 7.90
C ILE A 331 15.20 8.43 7.98
N GLY A 332 15.77 8.03 9.11
CA GLY A 332 16.11 6.64 9.40
C GLY A 332 17.22 6.06 8.52
N SER A 333 17.96 6.90 7.79
CA SER A 333 19.18 6.48 7.08
C SER A 333 20.30 6.28 8.10
N ASN A 334 20.29 5.11 8.73
CA ASN A 334 21.03 4.80 9.95
C ASN A 334 22.42 4.16 9.68
N HIS A 335 22.93 4.20 8.44
CA HIS A 335 24.25 3.68 8.04
C HIS A 335 25.41 4.46 8.68
N ASN A 336 25.66 4.21 9.95
CA ASN A 336 26.62 4.94 10.80
C ASN A 336 27.91 4.13 11.04
N SER A 337 28.31 3.28 10.09
CA SER A 337 29.38 2.27 10.18
C SER A 337 29.15 1.11 11.17
N ARG A 338 27.99 1.07 11.83
CA ARG A 338 27.52 -0.08 12.63
C ARG A 338 26.40 -0.82 11.90
N SER A 339 25.80 -1.80 12.57
CA SER A 339 24.61 -2.49 12.05
C SER A 339 23.49 -1.47 11.82
N PRO A 340 22.73 -1.56 10.71
CA PRO A 340 21.60 -0.67 10.44
C PRO A 340 20.35 -1.10 11.23
N ASP A 341 20.45 -1.07 12.55
CA ASP A 341 19.40 -1.50 13.50
C ASP A 341 18.54 -0.35 14.02
N GLY A 342 18.83 0.89 13.61
CA GLY A 342 18.13 2.08 14.08
C GLY A 342 16.72 2.25 13.50
N GLU A 343 15.77 2.74 14.30
CA GLU A 343 14.36 2.87 13.90
C GLU A 343 13.79 4.25 14.23
N ILE A 344 12.94 4.77 13.34
CA ILE A 344 12.15 5.97 13.59
C ILE A 344 10.69 5.57 13.84
N ILE A 345 10.12 6.06 14.94
CA ILE A 345 8.71 5.90 15.26
C ILE A 345 8.08 7.28 15.32
N ALA A 346 7.16 7.56 14.41
CA ALA A 346 6.50 8.84 14.33
C ALA A 346 4.97 8.68 14.40
N GLY A 347 4.36 9.42 15.32
CA GLY A 347 2.91 9.53 15.45
C GLY A 347 2.25 10.13 14.18
N ARG A 348 0.92 10.14 14.17
CA ARG A 348 0.16 10.69 13.04
C ARG A 348 0.49 12.17 12.87
N GLY A 349 0.43 12.70 11.65
CA GLY A 349 0.68 14.14 11.44
C GLY A 349 2.15 14.54 11.52
N PHE A 350 3.08 13.58 11.55
CA PHE A 350 4.51 13.87 11.58
C PHE A 350 4.93 14.69 10.35
N TRP A 351 5.61 15.81 10.61
CA TRP A 351 6.04 16.75 9.58
C TRP A 351 7.53 17.10 9.76
N PRO A 352 8.44 16.30 9.18
CA PRO A 352 9.83 16.69 9.04
C PRO A 352 9.96 17.87 8.07
N GLY A 353 10.47 19.00 8.55
CA GLY A 353 10.73 20.19 7.72
C GLY A 353 11.76 19.95 6.63
N LEU A 354 11.99 20.98 5.81
CA LEU A 354 12.95 20.91 4.71
C LEU A 354 14.35 20.57 5.22
N CYS A 355 15.04 19.68 4.51
CA CYS A 355 16.44 19.33 4.78
C CYS A 355 16.73 18.93 6.23
N ILE A 356 15.83 18.18 6.87
CA ILE A 356 16.15 17.57 8.18
C ILE A 356 16.94 16.27 8.01
N SER A 357 17.74 15.93 9.01
CA SER A 357 18.44 14.64 9.09
C SER A 357 18.17 13.96 10.43
N LEU A 358 17.65 12.73 10.38
CA LEU A 358 17.43 11.83 11.52
C LEU A 358 18.15 10.51 11.28
N LYS A 359 19.24 10.26 12.02
CA LYS A 359 20.11 9.10 11.83
C LYS A 359 20.01 8.04 12.93
N HIS A 360 19.46 8.42 14.08
CA HIS A 360 19.45 7.61 15.30
C HIS A 360 18.02 7.26 15.72
N ASN A 361 17.88 6.21 16.54
CA ASN A 361 16.61 5.79 17.11
C ASN A 361 15.84 6.98 17.65
N SER A 362 14.67 7.25 17.09
CA SER A 362 13.90 8.42 17.52
C SER A 362 12.42 8.14 17.55
N LYS A 363 11.76 8.71 18.54
CA LYS A 363 10.33 8.63 18.76
C LYS A 363 9.72 10.02 18.84
N PHE A 364 8.66 10.24 18.07
CA PHE A 364 7.93 11.50 18.04
C PHE A 364 6.43 11.24 18.27
N ALA A 365 5.83 12.03 19.15
CA ALA A 365 4.39 12.07 19.35
C ALA A 365 3.65 12.60 18.12
N SER A 366 2.32 12.56 18.16
CA SER A 366 1.50 12.99 17.03
C SER A 366 1.63 14.48 16.77
N PHE A 367 1.58 14.86 15.50
CA PHE A 367 1.70 16.24 15.02
C PHE A 367 2.99 16.92 15.46
N THR A 368 4.08 16.18 15.63
CA THR A 368 5.42 16.77 15.77
C THR A 368 5.90 17.30 14.42
N ILE A 369 6.29 18.57 14.40
CA ILE A 369 7.01 19.21 13.29
C ILE A 369 8.46 19.44 13.68
N LEU A 370 9.39 19.06 12.80
CA LEU A 370 10.82 19.31 12.98
C LEU A 370 11.23 20.51 12.15
N ALA A 371 11.85 21.52 12.78
CA ALA A 371 12.50 22.59 12.05
C ALA A 371 13.68 22.04 11.24
N LYS A 372 14.03 22.72 10.15
CA LYS A 372 15.22 22.42 9.34
C LYS A 372 16.45 22.29 10.26
N GLY A 373 17.19 21.20 10.09
CA GLY A 373 18.42 20.97 10.84
C GLY A 373 18.81 19.49 10.91
N ASP A 374 20.06 19.27 11.28
CA ASP A 374 20.57 17.95 11.58
C ASP A 374 20.28 17.60 13.03
N TYR A 375 19.67 16.45 13.30
CA TYR A 375 19.39 15.96 14.65
C TYR A 375 20.35 14.80 14.93
N PRO A 376 21.49 15.07 15.62
CA PRO A 376 22.64 14.18 15.60
C PRO A 376 22.59 13.03 16.62
N VAL A 377 21.49 12.91 17.36
CA VAL A 377 21.36 11.97 18.49
C VAL A 377 19.94 11.43 18.57
N GLU A 378 19.75 10.40 19.40
CA GLU A 378 18.43 9.80 19.64
C GLU A 378 17.51 10.80 20.33
N LEU A 379 16.27 10.89 19.85
CA LEU A 379 15.24 11.78 20.37
C LEU A 379 14.02 10.99 20.87
N ASN A 380 13.51 11.36 22.03
CA ASN A 380 12.21 10.92 22.52
C ASN A 380 11.40 12.17 22.87
N VAL A 381 10.53 12.59 21.95
CA VAL A 381 9.65 13.76 22.12
C VAL A 381 8.23 13.26 22.40
N PRO A 382 7.83 13.15 23.68
CA PRO A 382 6.56 12.52 24.07
C PRO A 382 5.35 13.47 23.99
N VAL A 383 5.56 14.74 23.67
CA VAL A 383 4.53 15.78 23.66
C VAL A 383 4.00 16.04 22.25
N PRO A 384 2.68 15.92 22.01
CA PRO A 384 2.11 16.09 20.68
C PRO A 384 2.00 17.56 20.30
N PHE A 385 1.66 17.79 19.03
CA PHE A 385 1.47 19.12 18.45
C PHE A 385 2.67 20.05 18.63
N SER A 386 3.88 19.47 18.66
CA SER A 386 5.09 20.16 19.05
C SER A 386 5.90 20.65 17.85
N LEU A 387 6.53 21.82 17.99
CA LEU A 387 7.68 22.19 17.16
C LEU A 387 8.97 21.80 17.88
N VAL A 388 9.84 21.08 17.19
CA VAL A 388 11.18 20.70 17.68
C VAL A 388 12.22 21.44 16.84
N ILE A 389 13.19 22.04 17.50
CA ILE A 389 14.24 22.84 16.88
C ILE A 389 15.59 22.40 17.45
N ASN A 390 16.53 22.05 16.59
CA ASN A 390 17.93 21.92 17.00
C ASN A 390 18.59 23.30 17.01
N ASP A 391 18.76 23.91 18.19
CA ASP A 391 19.44 25.19 18.35
C ASP A 391 20.94 24.98 18.51
N VAL A 392 21.62 24.95 17.36
CA VAL A 392 23.07 24.76 17.28
C VAL A 392 23.83 25.89 17.98
N SER A 393 23.33 27.13 17.91
CA SER A 393 24.03 28.30 18.44
C SER A 393 24.16 28.27 19.96
N ASN A 394 23.14 27.73 20.64
CA ASN A 394 23.11 27.57 22.09
C ASN A 394 23.35 26.12 22.53
N ASN A 395 23.79 25.25 21.63
CA ASN A 395 24.08 23.84 21.87
C ASN A 395 22.95 23.08 22.59
N LYS A 396 21.69 23.28 22.20
CA LYS A 396 20.53 22.70 22.90
C LYS A 396 19.40 22.30 21.95
N LEU A 397 18.52 21.43 22.43
CA LEU A 397 17.25 21.16 21.78
C LEU A 397 16.19 22.11 22.33
N VAL A 398 15.31 22.61 21.48
CA VAL A 398 14.16 23.42 21.90
C VAL A 398 12.89 22.72 21.45
N VAL A 399 11.97 22.49 22.38
CA VAL A 399 10.66 21.91 22.10
C VAL A 399 9.56 22.87 22.53
N MET A 400 8.64 23.16 21.63
CA MET A 400 7.47 24.00 21.87
C MET A 400 6.20 23.14 21.71
N PRO A 401 5.63 22.62 22.81
CA PRO A 401 4.35 21.89 22.77
C PRO A 401 3.21 22.84 22.37
N ALA A 402 2.12 22.29 21.82
CA ALA A 402 0.97 23.06 21.35
C ALA A 402 1.28 24.13 20.28
N TYR A 403 2.41 24.03 19.60
CA TYR A 403 2.83 24.95 18.54
C TYR A 403 1.75 25.16 17.48
N TRP A 404 1.12 24.07 17.02
CA TRP A 404 0.09 24.16 15.99
C TRP A 404 -1.09 25.01 16.44
N PHE A 405 -1.55 24.88 17.68
CA PHE A 405 -2.69 25.67 18.17
C PHE A 405 -2.32 27.13 18.37
N MET A 406 -1.11 27.42 18.82
CA MET A 406 -0.65 28.79 19.03
C MET A 406 -0.35 29.53 17.72
N TYR A 407 0.16 28.83 16.70
CA TYR A 407 0.79 29.47 15.54
C TYR A 407 0.28 28.99 14.17
N ASN A 408 -0.41 27.86 14.08
CA ASN A 408 -0.82 27.30 12.78
C ASN A 408 -2.07 26.39 12.85
N MET A 409 -3.08 26.81 13.61
CA MET A 409 -4.29 26.01 13.82
C MET A 409 -5.06 25.80 12.51
N TYR A 410 -4.95 26.78 11.61
CA TYR A 410 -5.46 26.68 10.24
C TYR A 410 -4.98 25.42 9.54
N ALA A 411 -3.69 25.05 9.63
CA ALA A 411 -3.18 23.86 8.95
C ALA A 411 -3.81 22.56 9.48
N LEU A 412 -4.09 22.46 10.78
CA LEU A 412 -4.74 21.28 11.37
C LEU A 412 -6.17 21.11 10.83
N ALA A 413 -6.99 22.18 10.93
CA ALA A 413 -8.34 22.18 10.38
C ALA A 413 -8.33 21.93 8.87
N ARG A 414 -7.43 22.61 8.15
CA ARG A 414 -7.27 22.51 6.70
C ARG A 414 -6.65 21.19 6.22
N ASN A 415 -6.08 20.37 7.09
CA ASN A 415 -5.61 19.04 6.67
C ASN A 415 -6.70 17.99 6.92
N THR A 416 -7.45 18.11 8.00
CA THR A 416 -8.57 17.22 8.36
C THR A 416 -9.60 17.11 7.23
N TRP A 417 -10.19 18.23 6.79
CA TRP A 417 -11.16 18.23 5.67
C TRP A 417 -10.55 17.70 4.36
N LYS A 418 -9.26 17.94 4.09
CA LYS A 418 -8.55 17.52 2.87
C LYS A 418 -8.36 16.01 2.86
N TYR A 419 -8.06 15.41 4.01
CA TYR A 419 -7.94 13.97 4.10
C TYR A 419 -9.28 13.28 3.85
N VAL A 420 -10.38 13.86 4.36
CA VAL A 420 -11.74 13.39 4.05
C VAL A 420 -12.01 13.47 2.54
N ASP A 421 -11.73 14.60 1.89
CA ASP A 421 -11.92 14.78 0.43
C ASP A 421 -10.99 13.91 -0.43
N ARG A 422 -9.85 13.51 0.12
CA ARG A 422 -8.86 12.63 -0.53
C ARG A 422 -9.16 11.16 -0.29
N ASP A 423 -10.02 10.80 0.66
CA ASP A 423 -10.42 9.41 0.86
C ASP A 423 -11.34 8.96 -0.28
N ARG A 424 -10.73 8.39 -1.32
CA ARG A 424 -11.43 7.92 -2.52
C ARG A 424 -11.89 6.47 -2.42
N ARG A 425 -11.70 5.84 -1.26
CA ARG A 425 -12.19 4.47 -1.02
C ARG A 425 -13.70 4.44 -1.12
N THR A 426 -14.20 3.62 -2.05
CA THR A 426 -15.63 3.31 -2.15
C THR A 426 -16.05 2.34 -1.04
N GLU A 427 -15.25 1.30 -0.79
CA GLU A 427 -15.43 0.40 0.35
C GLU A 427 -14.51 0.80 1.50
N LYS A 428 -15.12 1.23 2.61
CA LYS A 428 -14.42 1.62 3.84
C LYS A 428 -14.40 0.47 4.85
N ILE A 429 -13.65 -0.59 4.50
CA ILE A 429 -13.45 -1.79 5.35
C ILE A 429 -13.02 -1.41 6.78
N GLN A 430 -12.19 -0.38 6.90
CA GLN A 430 -11.81 0.24 8.16
C GLN A 430 -12.13 1.74 8.14
N HIS A 431 -12.77 2.22 9.21
CA HIS A 431 -12.92 3.64 9.47
C HIS A 431 -11.54 4.27 9.76
N ILE A 432 -11.21 5.33 9.02
CA ILE A 432 -10.00 6.12 9.27
C ILE A 432 -10.44 7.42 9.92
N GLU A 433 -10.01 7.62 11.16
CA GLU A 433 -10.23 8.87 11.88
C GLU A 433 -9.16 9.88 11.46
N TYR A 434 -9.58 10.98 10.83
CA TYR A 434 -8.69 12.02 10.30
C TYR A 434 -8.65 13.27 11.19
N ASP A 435 -9.54 13.38 12.18
CA ASP A 435 -9.53 14.50 13.12
C ASP A 435 -8.19 14.57 13.86
N TYR A 436 -7.64 15.78 14.00
CA TYR A 436 -6.41 15.96 14.76
C TYR A 436 -6.62 15.75 16.26
N LEU A 437 -7.83 15.88 16.78
CA LEU A 437 -8.24 15.47 18.14
C LEU A 437 -8.87 14.06 18.13
N ALA A 438 -8.30 13.14 17.37
CA ALA A 438 -8.63 11.72 17.43
C ALA A 438 -8.36 11.11 18.84
N PRO A 439 -8.99 9.98 19.21
CA PRO A 439 -8.84 9.39 20.54
C PRO A 439 -7.38 9.14 20.96
N ASP A 440 -6.51 8.75 20.05
CA ASP A 440 -5.08 8.54 20.30
C ASP A 440 -4.34 9.84 20.61
N THR A 441 -4.59 10.92 19.86
CA THR A 441 -3.94 12.21 20.12
C THR A 441 -4.47 12.86 21.39
N VAL A 442 -5.75 12.71 21.72
CA VAL A 442 -6.30 13.17 23.01
C VAL A 442 -5.69 12.40 24.19
N ASN A 443 -5.46 11.09 24.04
CA ASN A 443 -4.73 10.33 25.05
C ASN A 443 -3.27 10.81 25.20
N GLU A 444 -2.60 11.19 24.10
CA GLU A 444 -1.28 11.84 24.16
C GLU A 444 -1.34 13.19 24.88
N LEU A 445 -2.43 13.97 24.75
CA LEU A 445 -2.62 15.22 25.51
C LEU A 445 -2.72 14.95 27.02
N PHE A 446 -3.49 13.95 27.45
CA PHE A 446 -3.57 13.58 28.87
C PHE A 446 -2.21 13.18 29.45
N ASN A 447 -1.45 12.35 28.73
CA ASN A 447 -0.12 11.93 29.15
C ASN A 447 0.85 13.12 29.20
N SER A 448 0.78 14.01 28.21
CA SER A 448 1.62 15.20 28.13
C SER A 448 1.32 16.21 29.21
N LEU A 449 0.05 16.36 29.63
CA LEU A 449 -0.30 17.24 30.74
C LEU A 449 0.39 16.83 32.03
N LYS A 450 0.38 15.53 32.36
CA LYS A 450 1.11 15.02 33.55
C LYS A 450 2.57 15.44 33.51
N LEU A 451 3.21 15.26 32.35
CA LEU A 451 4.61 15.60 32.15
C LEU A 451 4.87 17.12 32.23
N LEU A 452 4.03 17.94 31.61
CA LEU A 452 4.20 19.39 31.56
C LEU A 452 3.90 20.09 32.90
N GLU A 453 2.98 19.54 33.70
CA GLU A 453 2.63 20.07 35.03
C GLU A 453 3.69 19.80 36.09
N GLU A 454 4.52 18.77 35.90
CA GLU A 454 5.68 18.49 36.77
C GLU A 454 6.85 19.44 36.50
N LEU A 455 6.89 20.08 35.32
CA LEU A 455 7.96 21.01 34.96
C LEU A 455 7.89 22.29 35.81
N GLN A 456 9.07 22.84 36.10
CA GLN A 456 9.23 24.10 36.81
C GLN A 456 9.70 25.19 35.83
N PRO A 457 8.78 25.85 35.10
CA PRO A 457 9.15 26.89 34.16
C PRO A 457 9.62 28.16 34.89
N ASN A 458 10.61 28.84 34.31
CA ASN A 458 11.03 30.17 34.74
C ASN A 458 10.00 31.25 34.36
N GLU A 459 10.31 32.51 34.69
CA GLU A 459 9.44 33.68 34.39
C GLU A 459 9.10 33.83 32.89
N LYS A 460 9.93 33.30 31.99
CA LYS A 460 9.69 33.32 30.54
C LYS A 460 8.82 32.15 30.05
N GLY A 461 8.39 31.28 30.96
CA GLY A 461 7.62 30.07 30.64
C GLY A 461 8.47 28.94 30.06
N THR A 462 9.78 28.93 30.32
CA THR A 462 10.72 27.90 29.84
C THR A 462 11.15 27.01 30.98
N ALA A 463 11.06 25.69 30.78
CA ALA A 463 11.61 24.68 31.67
C ALA A 463 12.76 23.93 30.97
N THR A 464 13.86 23.72 31.69
CA THR A 464 15.02 22.99 31.18
C THR A 464 15.01 21.56 31.71
N ILE A 465 15.14 20.58 30.83
CA ILE A 465 15.06 19.15 31.15
C ILE A 465 16.22 18.36 30.51
N THR A 466 16.35 17.11 30.92
CA THR A 466 17.24 16.09 30.32
C THR A 466 16.44 14.84 29.95
N GLY A 467 16.99 13.97 29.10
CA GLY A 467 16.41 12.66 28.77
C GLY A 467 15.46 12.60 27.56
N TRP A 468 15.00 13.74 27.03
CA TRP A 468 14.32 13.77 25.72
C TRP A 468 15.30 13.72 24.55
N GLU A 469 16.53 14.12 24.81
CA GLU A 469 17.68 13.92 23.95
C GLU A 469 18.63 12.95 24.66
N ASN A 470 19.08 11.88 23.98
CA ASN A 470 20.04 10.93 24.54
C ASN A 470 21.47 11.47 24.43
N SER A 471 21.73 12.58 25.12
CA SER A 471 23.03 13.24 25.15
C SER A 471 23.20 14.02 26.47
N SER A 472 24.38 14.62 26.67
CA SER A 472 24.62 15.54 27.79
C SER A 472 24.03 16.95 27.55
N ARG A 473 23.43 17.21 26.38
CA ARG A 473 22.82 18.51 26.07
C ARG A 473 21.48 18.64 26.77
N VAL A 474 21.17 19.86 27.17
CA VAL A 474 19.87 20.18 27.75
C VAL A 474 18.81 20.36 26.67
N THR A 475 17.56 20.09 27.04
CA THR A 475 16.39 20.41 26.23
C THR A 475 15.59 21.51 26.93
N ASP A 476 15.35 22.62 26.23
CA ASP A 476 14.45 23.67 26.70
C ASP A 476 13.04 23.41 26.18
N VAL A 477 12.10 23.17 27.09
CA VAL A 477 10.66 23.16 26.80
C VAL A 477 10.14 24.57 27.01
N ILE A 478 9.68 25.21 25.94
CA ILE A 478 9.24 26.61 25.95
C ILE A 478 7.72 26.71 25.89
N LYS A 479 7.18 27.83 26.39
CA LYS A 479 5.73 28.11 26.44
C LYS A 479 4.94 27.13 27.32
N VAL A 480 5.58 26.54 28.34
CA VAL A 480 4.97 25.50 29.19
C VAL A 480 3.63 25.94 29.78
N PRO A 481 3.47 27.13 30.41
CA PRO A 481 2.18 27.53 30.97
C PRO A 481 1.07 27.65 29.92
N GLN A 482 1.40 28.17 28.73
CA GLN A 482 0.45 28.31 27.65
C GLN A 482 0.07 26.95 27.06
N SER A 483 1.04 26.03 26.89
CA SER A 483 0.78 24.67 26.41
C SER A 483 -0.11 23.89 27.37
N VAL A 484 0.11 23.99 28.68
CA VAL A 484 -0.75 23.38 29.71
C VAL A 484 -2.19 23.92 29.63
N ALA A 485 -2.34 25.24 29.49
CA ALA A 485 -3.67 25.86 29.35
C ALA A 485 -4.40 25.35 28.11
N ILE A 486 -3.74 25.35 26.94
CA ILE A 486 -4.31 24.87 25.68
C ILE A 486 -4.68 23.39 25.77
N PHE A 487 -3.80 22.54 26.29
CA PHE A 487 -4.08 21.11 26.39
C PHE A 487 -5.28 20.81 27.31
N LYS A 488 -5.41 21.53 28.44
CA LYS A 488 -6.60 21.44 29.31
C LYS A 488 -7.87 21.85 28.57
N GLU A 489 -7.81 22.93 27.79
CA GLU A 489 -8.94 23.42 27.00
C GLU A 489 -9.34 22.40 25.93
N LEU A 490 -8.39 21.86 25.17
CA LEU A 490 -8.63 20.85 24.12
C LEU A 490 -9.23 19.57 24.67
N ILE A 491 -8.78 19.10 25.83
CA ILE A 491 -9.35 17.92 26.49
C ILE A 491 -10.79 18.18 26.91
N ARG A 492 -11.08 19.35 27.52
CA ARG A 492 -12.44 19.74 27.89
C ARG A 492 -13.33 19.88 26.65
N TYR A 493 -12.80 20.49 25.59
CA TYR A 493 -13.48 20.63 24.30
C TYR A 493 -13.83 19.26 23.73
N TYR A 494 -12.86 18.34 23.63
CA TYR A 494 -13.08 16.99 23.14
C TYR A 494 -14.15 16.26 23.96
N GLY A 495 -14.03 16.26 25.29
CA GLY A 495 -15.03 15.65 26.17
C GLY A 495 -16.43 16.23 25.97
N THR A 496 -16.54 17.56 25.81
CA THR A 496 -17.81 18.23 25.55
C THR A 496 -18.39 17.81 24.20
N ILE A 497 -17.58 17.77 23.14
CA ILE A 497 -18.01 17.36 21.81
C ILE A 497 -18.46 15.90 21.79
N GLU A 498 -17.73 15.00 22.43
CA GLU A 498 -18.12 13.58 22.49
C GLU A 498 -19.39 13.36 23.31
N LEU A 499 -19.58 14.10 24.42
CA LEU A 499 -20.85 14.10 25.17
C LEU A 499 -22.01 14.61 24.32
N LEU A 500 -21.83 15.71 23.58
CA LEU A 500 -22.84 16.26 22.68
C LEU A 500 -23.18 15.28 21.54
N LYS A 501 -22.18 14.67 20.91
CA LYS A 501 -22.39 13.62 19.90
C LYS A 501 -23.14 12.44 20.48
N ASN A 502 -22.85 12.04 21.72
CA ASN A 502 -23.55 10.95 22.41
C ASN A 502 -25.02 11.30 22.69
N ILE A 503 -25.32 12.52 23.15
CA ILE A 503 -26.68 13.01 23.34
C ILE A 503 -27.46 12.97 22.01
N GLN A 504 -26.87 13.50 20.95
CA GLN A 504 -27.50 13.55 19.62
C GLN A 504 -27.73 12.15 19.04
N ARG A 505 -26.75 11.25 19.12
CA ARG A 505 -26.85 9.89 18.58
C ARG A 505 -27.90 9.05 19.30
N ASN A 506 -28.08 9.23 20.61
CA ASN A 506 -29.01 8.45 21.40
C ASN A 506 -30.34 9.16 21.68
N GLY A 507 -30.56 10.37 21.14
CA GLY A 507 -31.79 11.13 21.35
C GLY A 507 -32.11 11.41 22.82
N LEU A 508 -31.08 11.69 23.64
CA LEU A 508 -31.23 11.80 25.09
C LEU A 508 -31.94 13.11 25.44
N ALA A 509 -33.07 13.01 26.14
CA ALA A 509 -33.96 14.14 26.45
C ALA A 509 -33.49 15.00 27.63
N ASP A 510 -32.70 14.42 28.55
CA ASP A 510 -32.27 15.09 29.77
C ASP A 510 -30.91 14.57 30.27
N PHE A 511 -30.39 15.24 31.30
CA PHE A 511 -29.10 14.93 31.91
C PHE A 511 -29.06 13.55 32.57
N ASP A 512 -30.16 13.10 33.18
CA ASP A 512 -30.21 11.81 33.87
C ASP A 512 -30.17 10.64 32.87
N ALA A 513 -30.86 10.78 31.74
CA ALA A 513 -30.77 9.86 30.61
C ALA A 513 -29.34 9.81 30.05
N MET A 514 -28.69 10.97 29.87
CA MET A 514 -27.30 11.04 29.43
C MET A 514 -26.35 10.36 30.42
N LYS A 515 -26.48 10.63 31.72
CA LYS A 515 -25.64 10.02 32.77
C LYS A 515 -25.74 8.50 32.78
N LYS A 516 -26.92 7.93 32.52
CA LYS A 516 -27.12 6.47 32.43
C LYS A 516 -26.38 5.83 31.24
N THR A 517 -26.11 6.59 30.17
CA THR A 517 -25.35 6.08 29.00
C THR A 517 -23.83 6.11 29.21
N LEU A 518 -23.35 6.90 30.16
CA LEU A 518 -21.93 6.93 30.51
C LEU A 518 -21.65 5.72 31.40
N SER A 519 -20.97 4.72 30.83
CA SER A 519 -20.46 3.58 31.58
C SER A 519 -19.47 4.07 32.64
N ALA A 520 -19.93 4.22 33.89
CA ALA A 520 -19.06 4.16 35.04
C ALA A 520 -18.66 2.68 35.25
N LYS A 521 -17.60 2.25 34.58
CA LYS A 521 -16.77 1.14 35.04
C LYS A 521 -15.38 1.67 35.32
#